data_AF-A0A498MYB6-F1
#
_entry.id   AF-A0A498MYB6-F1
#
_cell.length_a   1.000
_cell.length_b   1.000
_cell.length_c   1.000
_cell.angle_alpha   90.00
_cell.angle_beta   90.00
_cell.angle_gamma   90.00
#
_symmetry.space_group_name_H-M   'P 1'
#
loop_
_entity.id
_entity.type
_entity.pdbx_description
1 polymer ?
#
loop_
_entity_poly.entity_id
_entity_poly.type
_entity_poly.pdbx_seq_one_letter_code
_entity_poly.pdbx_strand_id
1 'polypeptide(L)'
;MKNLPGVPGVHLEKDVDESTQMAIAETVFGIFVIRQEGAEPGDDPADVGIVLEGVEVMSELGNVAFAVVMLLGLVYALNLSYPRSSRTTGVSANLEG
;
A
#
# COMPACT_ATOMS: atom_id res chain seq x y z
N MET A 1 13.36 -46.94 1.49
CA MET A 1 13.61 -45.61 0.88
C MET A 1 13.20 -44.57 1.91
N LYS A 2 14.11 -43.69 2.31
CA LYS A 2 13.91 -42.75 3.42
C LYS A 2 13.01 -41.62 2.94
N ASN A 3 11.81 -41.49 3.51
CA ASN A 3 10.97 -40.32 3.30
C ASN A 3 11.67 -39.12 3.96
N LEU A 4 12.02 -38.09 3.19
CA LEU A 4 12.54 -36.85 3.74
C LEU A 4 11.41 -36.12 4.49
N PRO A 5 11.68 -35.51 5.65
CA PRO A 5 10.71 -34.64 6.29
C PRO A 5 10.39 -33.47 5.36
N GLY A 6 9.10 -33.25 5.10
CA GLY A 6 8.62 -32.13 4.33
C GLY A 6 9.15 -30.83 4.92
N VAL A 7 9.77 -30.02 4.08
CA VAL A 7 10.21 -28.67 4.43
C VAL A 7 8.95 -27.92 4.87
N PRO A 8 8.87 -27.40 6.11
CA PRO A 8 7.76 -26.54 6.48
C PRO A 8 7.80 -25.34 5.55
N GLY A 9 6.72 -25.16 4.79
CA GLY A 9 6.53 -23.99 3.95
C GLY A 9 6.69 -22.75 4.83
N VAL A 10 7.73 -21.97 4.56
CA VAL A 10 7.87 -20.62 5.07
C VAL A 10 6.78 -19.77 4.43
N HIS A 11 5.58 -19.82 5.00
CA HIS A 11 4.68 -18.69 4.90
C HIS A 11 5.31 -17.57 5.73
N LEU A 12 6.02 -16.69 5.03
CA LEU A 12 6.41 -15.39 5.53
C LEU A 12 5.12 -14.56 5.65
N GLU A 13 4.35 -14.83 6.70
CA GLU A 13 3.34 -13.89 7.16
C GLU A 13 4.12 -12.69 7.69
N LYS A 14 4.04 -11.56 6.98
CA LYS A 14 4.63 -10.30 7.44
C LYS A 14 3.83 -9.88 8.68
N ASP A 15 4.34 -10.20 9.87
CA ASP A 15 3.81 -9.68 11.13
C ASP A 15 4.05 -8.16 11.17
N VAL A 16 3.09 -7.40 10.64
CA VAL A 16 3.07 -5.94 10.76
C VAL A 16 2.45 -5.61 12.11
N ASP A 17 3.16 -4.89 12.96
CA ASP A 17 2.66 -4.50 14.27
C ASP A 17 1.41 -3.60 14.14
N GLU A 18 0.53 -3.67 15.15
CA GLU A 18 -0.76 -2.95 15.14
C GLU A 18 -0.57 -1.43 15.00
N SER A 19 0.51 -0.87 15.56
CA SER A 19 0.80 0.55 15.48
C SER A 19 1.20 0.99 14.06
N THR A 20 1.93 0.14 13.35
CA THR A 20 2.28 0.33 11.93
C THR A 20 1.05 0.17 11.05
N GLN A 21 0.16 -0.78 11.32
CA GLN A 21 -1.10 -0.90 10.60
C GLN A 21 -1.98 0.34 10.78
N MET A 22 -2.07 0.89 12.01
CA MET A 22 -2.78 2.13 12.27
C MET A 22 -2.15 3.33 11.54
N ALA A 23 -0.82 3.45 11.56
CA ALA A 23 -0.12 4.52 10.85
C ALA A 23 -0.35 4.46 9.33
N ILE A 24 -0.37 3.25 8.77
CA ILE A 24 -0.73 3.03 7.36
C ILE A 24 -2.18 3.49 7.13
N ALA A 25 -3.13 3.04 7.95
CA ALA A 25 -4.55 3.40 7.82
C ALA A 25 -4.82 4.91 7.88
N GLU A 26 -4.03 5.66 8.67
CA GLU A 26 -4.11 7.13 8.76
C GLU A 26 -3.43 7.86 7.58
N THR A 27 -2.65 7.15 6.76
CA THR A 27 -1.87 7.73 5.67
C THR A 27 -2.72 7.96 4.43
N VAL A 28 -2.85 9.23 4.00
CA VAL A 28 -3.55 9.60 2.76
C VAL A 28 -2.67 9.42 1.52
N PHE A 29 -1.40 9.84 1.60
CA PHE A 29 -0.38 9.66 0.56
C PHE A 29 0.94 9.31 1.21
N GLY A 30 1.47 8.11 0.99
CA GLY A 30 2.71 7.69 1.62
C GLY A 30 3.51 6.67 0.82
N ILE A 31 4.79 6.60 1.14
CA ILE A 31 5.72 5.58 0.66
C ILE A 31 6.15 4.78 1.88
N PHE A 32 6.06 3.46 1.79
CA PHE A 32 6.60 2.57 2.81
C PHE A 32 7.84 1.85 2.27
N VAL A 33 8.73 1.51 3.19
CA VAL A 33 9.96 0.79 2.89
C VAL A 33 10.06 -0.36 3.87
N ILE A 34 10.11 -1.59 3.35
CA ILE A 34 10.31 -2.80 4.13
C ILE A 34 11.79 -3.14 4.05
N ARG A 35 12.41 -3.37 5.20
CA ARG A 35 13.79 -3.82 5.33
C ARG A 35 13.81 -5.18 5.99
N GLN A 36 14.79 -6.00 5.63
CA GLN A 36 15.00 -7.26 6.32
C GLN A 36 15.43 -6.98 7.77
N GLU A 37 15.05 -7.85 8.68
CA GLU A 37 15.47 -7.75 10.07
C GLU A 37 17.00 -7.83 10.16
N GLY A 38 17.61 -6.84 10.81
CA GLY A 38 19.07 -6.70 10.89
C GLY A 38 19.75 -5.98 9.72
N ALA A 39 19.00 -5.44 8.75
CA ALA A 39 19.57 -4.63 7.67
C ALA A 39 20.17 -3.31 8.17
N GLU A 40 21.32 -2.94 7.61
CA GLU A 40 22.02 -1.70 7.96
C GLU A 40 21.45 -0.49 7.19
N PRO A 41 21.68 0.75 7.71
CA PRO A 41 21.38 1.98 6.97
C PRO A 41 22.26 2.08 5.70
N GLY A 42 21.72 1.60 4.58
CA GLY A 42 22.44 1.57 3.30
C GLY A 42 22.14 0.31 2.48
N ASP A 43 21.67 -0.74 3.15
CA ASP A 43 21.24 -1.96 2.46
C ASP A 43 20.02 -1.71 1.59
N ASP A 44 19.94 -2.47 0.51
CA ASP A 44 18.80 -2.46 -0.39
C ASP A 44 17.52 -2.83 0.39
N PRO A 45 16.42 -2.08 0.17
CA PRO A 45 15.16 -2.42 0.81
C PRO A 45 14.65 -3.77 0.30
N ALA A 46 14.05 -4.55 1.20
CA ALA A 46 13.35 -5.78 0.82
C ALA A 46 12.14 -5.47 -0.07
N ASP A 47 11.48 -4.34 0.18
CA ASP A 47 10.37 -3.84 -0.62
C ASP A 47 10.23 -2.32 -0.48
N VAL A 48 9.72 -1.67 -1.52
CA VAL A 48 9.27 -0.28 -1.49
C VAL A 48 7.91 -0.23 -2.16
N GLY A 49 6.96 0.42 -1.52
CA GLY A 49 5.61 0.55 -2.07
C GLY A 49 4.95 1.88 -1.72
N ILE A 50 3.74 2.06 -2.24
CA ILE A 50 2.93 3.27 -2.10
C ILE A 50 1.62 2.90 -1.44
N VAL A 51 1.24 3.70 -0.44
CA VAL A 51 -0.06 3.63 0.23
C VAL A 51 -0.84 4.90 -0.10
N LEU A 52 -2.10 4.72 -0.48
CA LEU A 52 -3.09 5.77 -0.66
C LEU A 52 -4.30 5.48 0.21
N GLU A 53 -4.72 6.45 1.04
CA GLU A 53 -5.89 6.34 1.93
C GLU A 53 -5.91 5.02 2.74
N GLY A 54 -4.75 4.63 3.27
CA GLY A 54 -4.59 3.38 4.02
C GLY A 54 -4.54 2.09 3.21
N VAL A 55 -4.61 2.17 1.88
CA VAL A 55 -4.56 1.03 0.97
C VAL A 55 -3.22 0.98 0.24
N GLU A 56 -2.55 -0.16 0.27
CA GLU A 56 -1.40 -0.43 -0.59
C GLU A 56 -1.85 -0.44 -2.06
N VAL A 57 -1.33 0.49 -2.86
CA VAL A 57 -1.66 0.60 -4.28
C VAL A 57 -0.55 0.11 -5.20
N MET A 58 0.69 0.08 -4.70
CA MET A 58 1.85 -0.41 -5.42
C MET A 58 2.86 -1.01 -4.44
N SER A 59 3.51 -2.09 -4.85
CA SER A 59 4.59 -2.78 -4.13
C SER A 59 5.67 -3.24 -5.11
N GLU A 60 6.75 -3.80 -4.56
CA GLU A 60 7.90 -4.34 -5.28
C GLU A 60 8.61 -3.31 -6.17
N LEU A 61 8.56 -2.02 -5.78
CA LEU A 61 9.16 -0.94 -6.54
C LEU A 61 10.69 -0.93 -6.44
N GLY A 62 11.25 -1.60 -5.43
CA GLY A 62 12.69 -1.81 -5.23
C GLY A 62 13.52 -0.56 -4.91
N ASN A 63 13.01 0.65 -5.16
CA ASN A 63 13.72 1.91 -4.93
C ASN A 63 12.76 3.03 -4.53
N VAL A 64 13.14 3.77 -3.49
CA VAL A 64 12.42 4.96 -3.00
C VAL A 64 12.31 6.03 -4.08
N ALA A 65 13.36 6.28 -4.87
CA ALA A 65 13.31 7.30 -5.92
C ALA A 65 12.24 6.97 -6.97
N PHE A 66 12.10 5.70 -7.34
CA PHE A 66 11.07 5.26 -8.27
C PHE A 66 9.67 5.39 -7.65
N ALA A 67 9.52 5.01 -6.38
CA ALA A 67 8.27 5.20 -5.65
C ALA A 67 7.84 6.68 -5.54
N VAL A 68 8.79 7.60 -5.35
CA VAL A 68 8.50 9.05 -5.34
C VAL A 68 7.97 9.52 -6.69
N VAL A 69 8.60 9.11 -7.79
CA VAL A 69 8.15 9.46 -9.14
C VAL A 69 6.76 8.89 -9.41
N MET A 70 6.52 7.64 -9.04
CA MET A 70 5.21 7.00 -9.19
C MET A 70 4.14 7.69 -8.33
N LEU A 71 4.43 8.01 -7.07
CA LEU A 71 3.51 8.73 -6.20
C LEU A 71 3.17 10.11 -6.74
N LEU A 72 4.16 10.86 -7.27
CA LEU A 72 3.89 12.14 -7.94
C LEU A 72 2.99 11.97 -9.16
N GLY A 73 3.22 10.92 -9.97
CA GLY A 73 2.37 10.57 -11.10
C GLY A 73 0.94 10.21 -10.69
N LEU A 74 0.78 9.43 -9.62
CA LEU A 74 -0.50 9.06 -9.04
C LEU A 74 -1.23 10.27 -8.49
N VAL A 75 -0.57 11.14 -7.70
CA VAL A 75 -1.14 12.39 -7.20
C VAL A 75 -1.55 13.30 -8.36
N TYR A 76 -0.76 13.37 -9.43
CA TYR A 76 -1.11 14.15 -10.62
C TYR A 76 -2.33 13.57 -11.35
N ALA A 77 -2.35 12.26 -11.59
CA ALA A 77 -3.47 11.56 -12.21
C ALA A 77 -4.75 11.67 -11.37
N LEU A 78 -4.62 11.52 -10.05
CA LEU A 78 -5.68 11.77 -9.09
C LEU A 78 -6.07 13.24 -9.08
N ASN A 79 -5.17 14.21 -9.20
CA ASN A 79 -5.55 15.62 -9.27
C ASN A 79 -6.32 15.96 -10.56
N LEU A 80 -6.06 15.25 -11.66
CA LEU A 80 -6.84 15.35 -12.90
C LEU A 80 -8.17 14.58 -12.84
N SER A 81 -8.22 13.50 -12.06
CA SER A 81 -9.32 12.55 -12.00
C SER A 81 -10.11 12.60 -10.68
N TYR A 82 -9.72 13.46 -9.73
CA TYR A 82 -10.42 13.65 -8.47
C TYR A 82 -11.77 14.21 -8.86
N PRO A 83 -12.83 13.42 -8.72
CA PRO A 83 -14.10 13.75 -9.33
C PRO A 83 -14.57 15.09 -8.77
N ARG A 84 -14.88 16.02 -9.68
CA ARG A 84 -15.77 17.14 -9.38
C ARG A 84 -17.01 16.54 -8.72
N SER A 85 -17.18 16.83 -7.42
CA SER A 85 -18.29 16.40 -6.57
C SER A 85 -18.53 14.88 -6.48
N SER A 86 -18.05 14.25 -5.40
CA SER A 86 -18.75 13.12 -4.78
C SER A 86 -20.07 13.62 -4.17
N ARG A 87 -21.05 13.96 -5.01
CA ARG A 87 -22.43 14.16 -4.56
C ARG A 87 -23.25 12.94 -4.96
N THR A 88 -23.17 11.90 -4.14
CA THR A 88 -24.28 10.95 -4.01
C THR A 88 -25.42 11.67 -3.29
N THR A 89 -26.15 12.53 -4.00
CA THR A 89 -27.55 12.76 -3.65
C THR A 89 -28.34 11.74 -4.44
N GLY A 90 -28.39 10.53 -3.90
CA GLY A 90 -29.56 9.70 -4.11
C GLY A 90 -30.75 10.47 -3.52
N VAL A 91 -31.41 11.27 -4.36
CA VAL A 91 -32.80 11.64 -4.09
C VAL A 91 -33.60 10.42 -4.50
N SER A 92 -33.93 9.61 -3.50
CA SER A 92 -34.89 8.53 -3.61
C SER A 92 -36.19 9.01 -4.24
N ALA A 93 -36.81 8.09 -4.97
CA ALA A 93 -38.08 8.24 -5.65
C ALA A 93 -39.23 8.80 -4.79
N ASN A 94 -40.21 9.34 -5.53
CA ASN A 94 -41.56 9.79 -5.17
C ASN A 94 -41.70 11.24 -4.70
N LEU A 95 -42.42 12.04 -5.50
CA LEU A 95 -43.71 12.64 -5.12
C LEU A 95 -44.46 13.07 -6.40
N GLU A 96 -45.59 12.40 -6.60
CA GLU A 96 -46.83 12.69 -7.33
C GLU A 96 -46.91 13.85 -8.36
N GLY A 97 -47.50 13.53 -9.51
CA GLY A 97 -47.99 14.46 -10.54
C GLY A 97 -48.67 13.72 -11.69
#